data_AF-A0A6G5A6C6-F1
#
_entry.id   AF-A0A6G5A6C6-F1
#
_cell.length_a   1.000
_cell.length_b   1.000
_cell.length_c   1.000
_cell.angle_alpha   90.00
_cell.angle_beta   90.00
_cell.angle_gamma   90.00
#
_symmetry.space_group_name_H-M   'P 1'
#
loop_
_entity.id
_entity.type
_entity.pdbx_description
1 polymer ?
#
loop_
_entity_poly.entity_id
_entity_poly.type
_entity_poly.pdbx_seq_one_letter_code
_entity_poly.pdbx_strand_id
1 'polypeptide(L)'
;HSSCSECPKQYRGRDAADNSSDYIVVRSIGVQFMEQHSGYISFYSNDSVIYTLKTTKETDDVCKVDYVNATTNDHTQFRRVYGTKTNADYDDLWGTFIHMDTTKNDPPYNGMVLKRMSGGMNFSIEELLAEFGNHTCGVFAVYPLTVVGTYYELRVKNSSIKSVGPACMGEFRKRMGTADNKTLYNETCITNQ
;
A
#
# COMPACT_ATOMS: atom_id res chain seq x y z
N HIS A 1 -35.87 28.92 -54.93
CA HIS A 1 -36.07 29.91 -53.86
C HIS A 1 -37.37 29.59 -53.14
N SER A 2 -37.52 29.44 -51.83
CA SER A 2 -36.66 29.14 -50.69
C SER A 2 -37.66 28.81 -49.58
N SER A 3 -37.41 27.75 -48.83
CA SER A 3 -38.12 27.34 -47.61
C SER A 3 -37.95 28.35 -46.48
N CYS A 4 -38.75 28.19 -45.42
CA CYS A 4 -38.41 28.26 -43.98
C CYS A 4 -39.59 28.91 -43.20
N SER A 5 -40.33 28.15 -42.39
CA SER A 5 -40.03 27.69 -41.02
C SER A 5 -40.27 28.78 -39.97
N GLU A 6 -41.14 28.50 -39.00
CA GLU A 6 -40.94 28.73 -37.56
C GLU A 6 -42.26 28.54 -36.78
N CYS A 7 -42.23 27.65 -35.78
CA CYS A 7 -43.14 27.68 -34.63
C CYS A 7 -42.38 28.30 -33.46
N PRO A 8 -43.02 29.15 -32.64
CA PRO A 8 -43.13 28.80 -31.23
C PRO A 8 -44.42 29.29 -30.56
N LYS A 9 -44.83 28.64 -29.45
CA LYS A 9 -44.98 29.32 -28.14
C LYS A 9 -45.44 28.39 -27.02
N GLN A 10 -44.80 28.63 -25.88
CA GLN A 10 -45.11 28.19 -24.52
C GLN A 10 -46.53 28.56 -24.08
N TYR A 11 -47.10 27.77 -23.14
CA TYR A 11 -48.07 28.28 -22.17
C TYR A 11 -47.68 27.89 -20.74
N ARG A 12 -47.79 28.89 -19.86
CA ARG A 12 -47.54 28.93 -18.41
C ARG A 12 -48.79 28.57 -17.59
N GLY A 13 -48.55 28.08 -16.37
CA GLY A 13 -49.38 28.24 -15.14
C GLY A 13 -48.90 27.22 -14.09
N ARG A 14 -48.16 27.54 -13.00
CA ARG A 14 -48.46 28.31 -11.77
C ARG A 14 -49.79 27.86 -11.11
N ASP A 15 -49.91 27.46 -9.84
CA ASP A 15 -49.10 27.56 -8.62
C ASP A 15 -49.57 26.49 -7.58
N ALA A 16 -48.82 26.39 -6.47
CA ALA A 16 -49.22 26.01 -5.10
C ALA A 16 -48.72 24.66 -4.56
N ALA A 17 -47.93 24.78 -3.49
CA ALA A 17 -47.40 23.73 -2.65
C ALA A 17 -48.43 23.28 -1.60
N ASP A 18 -48.45 21.99 -1.26
CA ASP A 18 -48.84 21.49 0.07
C ASP A 18 -48.12 20.16 0.36
N ASN A 19 -47.92 19.94 1.65
CA ASN A 19 -46.96 19.06 2.31
C ASN A 19 -47.58 17.69 2.65
N SER A 20 -46.72 16.71 2.96
CA SER A 20 -47.01 15.46 3.70
C SER A 20 -47.38 14.18 2.93
N SER A 21 -46.42 13.24 3.01
CA SER A 21 -46.53 11.77 3.16
C SER A 21 -47.27 10.97 2.08
N ASP A 22 -46.53 10.15 1.31
CA ASP A 22 -46.39 8.72 1.62
C ASP A 22 -45.69 7.91 0.49
N TYR A 23 -44.74 7.07 0.90
CA TYR A 23 -44.11 5.94 0.22
C TYR A 23 -43.50 6.11 -1.20
N ILE A 24 -42.17 6.18 -1.26
CA ILE A 24 -41.40 5.52 -2.34
C ILE A 24 -40.51 4.46 -1.70
N VAL A 25 -40.86 3.21 -1.94
CA VAL A 25 -40.05 2.03 -1.64
C VAL A 25 -38.81 2.08 -2.54
N VAL A 26 -37.71 2.64 -2.03
CA VAL A 26 -36.40 2.49 -2.68
C VAL A 26 -35.83 1.17 -2.20
N ARG A 27 -35.89 0.16 -3.08
CA ARG A 27 -35.17 -1.11 -2.93
C ARG A 27 -33.71 -0.80 -2.65
N SER A 28 -33.23 -1.12 -1.44
CA SER A 28 -31.82 -0.97 -1.08
C SER A 28 -30.99 -1.89 -1.97
N ILE A 29 -30.32 -1.30 -2.96
CA ILE A 29 -29.18 -1.92 -3.61
C ILE A 29 -28.14 -2.05 -2.51
N GLY A 30 -27.77 -3.27 -2.15
CA GLY A 30 -26.68 -3.54 -1.22
C GLY A 30 -25.39 -2.99 -1.81
N VAL A 31 -25.09 -1.73 -1.50
CA VAL A 31 -23.74 -1.19 -1.61
C VAL A 31 -22.98 -1.84 -0.47
N GLN A 32 -22.35 -2.98 -0.78
CA GLN A 32 -21.36 -3.55 0.10
C GLN A 32 -20.21 -2.56 0.12
N PHE A 33 -20.20 -1.69 1.14
CA PHE A 33 -19.06 -0.86 1.47
C PHE A 33 -17.89 -1.82 1.68
N MET A 34 -17.01 -1.93 0.68
CA MET A 34 -15.70 -2.49 0.91
C MET A 34 -15.02 -1.51 1.87
N GLU A 35 -14.97 -1.92 3.13
CA GLU A 35 -14.22 -1.25 4.17
C GLU A 35 -12.82 -0.99 3.61
N GLN A 36 -12.48 0.27 3.40
CA GLN A 36 -11.19 0.70 2.87
C GLN A 36 -10.15 0.49 3.97
N HIS A 37 -9.84 -0.78 4.26
CA HIS A 37 -8.82 -1.15 5.23
C HIS A 37 -7.50 -0.53 4.78
N SER A 38 -6.81 0.12 5.73
CA SER A 38 -5.54 0.81 5.51
C SER A 38 -4.58 -0.06 4.71
N GLY A 39 -3.93 0.52 3.69
CA GLY A 39 -2.99 -0.20 2.82
C GLY A 39 -1.93 -0.97 3.63
N TYR A 40 -1.40 -0.38 4.71
CA TYR A 40 -0.47 -1.10 5.60
C TYR A 40 -1.10 -2.26 6.36
N ILE A 41 -2.31 -2.09 6.91
CA ILE A 41 -3.02 -3.15 7.65
C ILE A 41 -3.25 -4.36 6.73
N SER A 42 -3.70 -4.11 5.50
CA SER A 42 -3.97 -5.17 4.52
C SER A 42 -2.67 -5.80 3.97
N PHE A 43 -1.64 -5.00 3.72
CA PHE A 43 -0.36 -5.49 3.22
C PHE A 43 0.41 -6.30 4.27
N TYR A 44 0.48 -5.80 5.51
CA TYR A 44 1.05 -6.49 6.66
C TYR A 44 -0.03 -7.24 7.44
N SER A 45 -0.95 -7.94 6.78
CA SER A 45 -1.93 -8.76 7.48
C SER A 45 -1.25 -9.88 8.31
N ASN A 46 -1.90 -10.35 9.38
CA ASN A 46 -1.39 -11.45 10.21
C ASN A 46 -0.89 -12.64 9.37
N ASP A 47 0.19 -13.26 9.85
CA ASP A 47 0.83 -14.44 9.24
C ASP A 47 1.34 -14.23 7.80
N SER A 48 1.40 -12.98 7.33
CA SER A 48 1.95 -12.68 6.01
C SER A 48 3.44 -12.95 5.94
N VAL A 49 3.86 -13.57 4.84
CA VAL A 49 5.26 -13.66 4.45
C VAL A 49 5.49 -12.74 3.25
N ILE A 50 6.31 -11.72 3.45
CA ILE A 50 6.54 -10.64 2.50
C ILE A 50 8.00 -10.63 2.09
N TYR A 51 8.28 -10.75 0.80
CA TYR A 51 9.61 -10.75 0.23
C TYR A 51 9.93 -9.39 -0.37
N THR A 52 11.08 -8.81 -0.04
CA THR A 52 11.64 -7.71 -0.82
C THR A 52 12.33 -8.29 -2.05
N LEU A 53 11.76 -8.05 -3.23
CA LEU A 53 12.33 -8.53 -4.49
C LEU A 53 13.46 -7.64 -4.99
N LYS A 54 13.24 -6.33 -4.91
CA LYS A 54 14.15 -5.32 -5.45
C LYS A 54 14.27 -4.14 -4.50
N THR A 55 15.45 -3.53 -4.48
CA THR A 55 15.72 -2.31 -3.74
C THR A 55 16.64 -1.39 -4.53
N THR A 56 16.49 -0.07 -4.38
CA THR A 56 17.48 0.91 -4.84
C THR A 56 18.54 1.23 -3.78
N LYS A 57 18.43 0.63 -2.58
CA LYS A 57 19.47 0.74 -1.56
C LYS A 57 20.70 -0.05 -2.01
N GLU A 58 21.86 0.59 -1.98
CA GLU A 58 23.13 -0.13 -2.08
C GLU A 58 23.29 -1.01 -0.84
N THR A 59 23.31 -2.32 -1.04
CA THR A 59 23.39 -3.31 0.04
C THR A 59 23.99 -4.61 -0.46
N ASP A 60 24.63 -5.35 0.43
CA ASP A 60 25.06 -6.74 0.21
C ASP A 60 23.98 -7.76 0.58
N ASP A 61 22.87 -7.31 1.16
CA ASP A 61 21.77 -8.18 1.57
C ASP A 61 21.21 -8.99 0.40
N VAL A 62 20.70 -10.18 0.72
CA VAL A 62 19.95 -11.09 -0.15
C VAL A 62 18.82 -11.71 0.65
N CYS A 63 17.80 -12.27 -0.02
CA CYS A 63 16.71 -12.98 0.63
C CYS A 63 16.08 -12.23 1.81
N LYS A 64 15.80 -10.93 1.62
CA LYS A 64 15.14 -10.10 2.64
C LYS A 64 13.65 -10.46 2.71
N VAL A 65 13.22 -10.97 3.86
CA VAL A 65 11.86 -11.47 4.11
C VAL A 65 11.33 -10.92 5.43
N ASP A 66 10.11 -10.40 5.41
CA ASP A 66 9.36 -10.00 6.60
C ASP A 66 8.32 -11.08 6.92
N TYR A 67 8.43 -11.68 8.10
CA TYR A 67 7.48 -12.64 8.67
C TYR A 67 6.60 -11.90 9.67
N VAL A 68 5.36 -11.63 9.30
CA VAL A 68 4.43 -10.85 10.12
C VAL A 68 3.81 -11.74 11.19
N ASN A 69 4.03 -11.38 12.46
CA ASN A 69 3.50 -12.11 13.60
C ASN A 69 2.08 -11.63 13.94
N ALA A 70 1.90 -10.31 14.05
CA ALA A 70 0.63 -9.72 14.45
C ALA A 70 0.50 -8.29 13.94
N THR A 71 -0.71 -7.91 13.56
CA THR A 71 -1.07 -6.58 13.10
C THR A 71 -2.39 -6.17 13.72
N THR A 72 -2.43 -4.94 14.22
CA THR A 72 -3.60 -4.28 14.77
C THR A 72 -3.96 -3.07 13.89
N ASN A 73 -4.84 -2.21 14.38
CA ASN A 73 -5.24 -1.01 13.66
C ASN A 73 -4.15 0.08 13.63
N ASP A 74 -3.16 0.03 14.52
CA ASP A 74 -2.17 1.09 14.73
C ASP A 74 -0.71 0.61 14.66
N HIS A 75 -0.48 -0.71 14.64
CA HIS A 75 0.87 -1.25 14.53
C HIS A 75 0.92 -2.66 13.91
N THR A 76 2.14 -3.07 13.57
CA THR A 76 2.49 -4.44 13.18
C THR A 76 3.78 -4.87 13.87
N GLN A 77 3.88 -6.17 14.16
CA GLN A 77 5.05 -6.83 14.70
C GLN A 77 5.50 -7.89 13.71
N PHE A 78 6.77 -7.87 13.35
CA PHE A 78 7.30 -8.80 12.35
C PHE A 78 8.79 -9.06 12.55
N ARG A 79 9.23 -10.25 12.16
CA ARG A 79 10.65 -10.59 12.07
C ARG A 79 11.12 -10.35 10.65
N ARG A 80 12.12 -9.49 10.48
CA ARG A 80 12.79 -9.25 9.20
C ARG A 80 14.07 -10.06 9.16
N VAL A 81 14.11 -11.06 8.29
CA VAL A 81 15.30 -11.90 8.04
C VAL A 81 15.97 -11.42 6.76
N TYR A 82 17.30 -11.37 6.75
CA TYR A 82 18.08 -11.07 5.56
C TYR A 82 19.40 -11.85 5.59
N GLY A 83 19.78 -12.36 4.43
CA GLY A 83 21.06 -13.02 4.22
C GLY A 83 22.13 -12.03 3.77
N THR A 84 23.37 -12.37 4.04
CA THR A 84 24.56 -11.86 3.36
C THR A 84 25.23 -13.03 2.63
N LYS A 85 26.37 -12.81 1.97
CA LYS A 85 27.11 -13.90 1.30
C LYS A 85 27.51 -15.05 2.24
N THR A 86 27.62 -14.81 3.56
CA THR A 86 28.17 -15.78 4.51
C THR A 86 27.26 -16.12 5.68
N ASN A 87 26.34 -15.23 6.06
CA ASN A 87 25.49 -15.40 7.25
C ASN A 87 24.06 -14.94 6.99
N ALA A 88 23.10 -15.50 7.71
CA ALA A 88 21.76 -14.93 7.87
C ALA A 88 21.70 -14.15 9.17
N ASP A 89 20.99 -13.03 9.15
CA ASP A 89 20.74 -12.17 10.30
C ASP A 89 19.25 -11.80 10.36
N TYR A 90 18.80 -11.30 11.51
CA TYR A 90 17.40 -10.91 11.67
C TYR A 90 17.22 -9.77 12.66
N ASP A 91 16.17 -8.98 12.42
CA ASP A 91 15.65 -8.00 13.36
C ASP A 91 14.20 -8.36 13.74
N ASP A 92 13.89 -8.38 15.03
CA ASP A 92 12.50 -8.36 15.52
C ASP A 92 12.03 -6.91 15.60
N LEU A 93 11.00 -6.57 14.81
CA LEU A 93 10.61 -5.20 14.53
C LEU A 93 9.19 -4.88 15.00
N TRP A 94 9.06 -3.67 15.53
CA TRP A 94 7.80 -3.01 15.82
C TRP A 94 7.61 -1.86 14.83
N GLY A 95 6.54 -1.94 14.04
CA GLY A 95 6.13 -0.91 13.11
C GLY A 95 4.89 -0.18 13.60
N THR A 96 5.00 1.12 13.89
CA THR A 96 3.84 1.96 14.24
C THR A 96 3.33 2.66 13.00
N PHE A 97 2.04 2.52 12.72
CA PHE A 97 1.41 3.15 11.56
C PHE A 97 1.23 4.66 11.78
N ILE A 98 1.54 5.42 10.72
CA ILE A 98 1.49 6.88 10.71
C ILE A 98 0.88 7.38 9.40
N HIS A 99 0.44 8.64 9.41
CA HIS A 99 0.20 9.39 8.19
C HIS A 99 1.48 10.12 7.79
N MET A 100 1.96 9.89 6.58
CA MET A 100 3.07 10.67 6.02
C MET A 100 2.65 12.11 5.76
N ASP A 101 1.36 12.31 5.43
CA ASP A 101 0.71 13.61 5.39
C ASP A 101 0.11 13.91 6.77
N THR A 102 0.79 14.77 7.54
CA THR A 102 0.40 15.13 8.91
C THR A 102 -0.90 15.94 9.00
N THR A 103 -1.48 16.34 7.86
CA THR A 103 -2.80 17.00 7.83
C THR A 103 -3.96 16.01 7.89
N LYS A 104 -3.69 14.70 7.78
CA LYS A 104 -4.69 13.62 7.85
C LYS A 104 -4.67 12.96 9.22
N ASN A 105 -5.86 12.73 9.77
CA ASN A 105 -6.05 12.12 11.09
C ASN A 105 -6.77 10.76 11.06
N ASP A 106 -7.46 10.45 9.96
CA ASP A 106 -8.22 9.22 9.80
C ASP A 106 -7.52 8.28 8.80
N PRO A 107 -7.60 6.95 8.99
CA PRO A 107 -7.12 5.96 8.03
C PRO A 107 -7.55 6.26 6.58
N PRO A 108 -6.76 5.84 5.58
CA PRO A 108 -5.68 4.86 5.66
C PRO A 108 -4.33 5.45 6.07
N TYR A 109 -3.63 4.79 6.99
CA TYR A 109 -2.21 5.02 7.20
C TYR A 109 -1.42 4.60 5.97
N ASN A 110 -0.50 5.47 5.55
CA ASN A 110 0.39 5.23 4.41
C ASN A 110 1.86 5.26 4.82
N GLY A 111 2.18 5.35 6.11
CA GLY A 111 3.53 5.23 6.62
C GLY A 111 3.65 4.30 7.82
N MET A 112 4.87 3.86 8.08
CA MET A 112 5.23 3.02 9.20
C MET A 112 6.58 3.45 9.77
N VAL A 113 6.63 3.75 11.06
CA VAL A 113 7.88 4.02 11.78
C VAL A 113 8.40 2.73 12.40
N LEU A 114 9.65 2.40 12.12
CA LEU A 114 10.27 1.15 12.58
C LEU A 114 11.23 1.36 13.75
N LYS A 115 11.10 0.48 14.75
CA LYS A 115 12.05 0.31 15.84
C LYS A 115 12.28 -1.18 16.12
N ARG A 116 13.42 -1.51 16.72
CA ARG A 116 13.70 -2.87 17.20
C ARG A 116 12.91 -3.16 18.46
N MET A 117 12.39 -4.38 18.59
CA MET A 117 11.65 -4.82 19.78
C MET A 117 12.54 -4.95 21.01
N SER A 118 13.85 -5.16 20.84
CA SER A 118 14.84 -5.12 21.92
C SER A 118 15.00 -3.72 22.56
N GLY A 119 14.33 -2.70 22.02
CA GLY A 119 14.44 -1.31 22.44
C GLY A 119 15.38 -0.49 21.53
N GLY A 120 15.54 0.78 21.88
CA GLY A 120 16.34 1.75 21.12
C GLY A 120 15.49 2.80 20.40
N MET A 121 16.17 3.64 19.62
CA MET A 121 15.53 4.69 18.82
C MET A 121 14.92 4.10 17.54
N ASN A 122 13.94 4.82 16.99
CA ASN A 122 13.46 4.55 15.64
C ASN A 122 14.64 4.62 14.66
N PHE A 123 14.68 3.74 13.67
CA PHE A 123 15.80 3.67 12.71
C PHE A 123 15.37 3.85 11.26
N SER A 124 14.08 3.71 10.96
CA SER A 124 13.55 3.91 9.61
C SER A 124 12.11 4.39 9.67
N ILE A 125 11.73 5.19 8.67
CA ILE A 125 10.35 5.40 8.29
C ILE A 125 10.16 4.72 6.94
N GLU A 126 9.03 4.06 6.72
CA GLU A 126 8.68 3.44 5.45
C GLU A 126 7.32 3.99 5.01
N GLU A 127 7.13 4.28 3.73
CA GLU A 127 5.87 4.73 3.14
C GLU A 127 5.41 3.75 2.07
N LEU A 128 4.14 3.36 2.10
CA LEU A 128 3.51 2.56 1.06
C LEU A 128 2.98 3.52 -0.01
N LEU A 129 3.72 3.62 -1.12
CA LEU A 129 3.41 4.56 -2.20
C LEU A 129 2.29 4.06 -3.10
N ALA A 130 2.24 2.75 -3.32
CA ALA A 130 1.25 2.11 -4.17
C ALA A 130 1.15 0.62 -3.86
N GLU A 131 -0.03 0.06 -4.13
CA GLU A 131 -0.36 -1.32 -3.86
C GLU A 131 -1.21 -1.91 -4.98
N PHE A 132 -0.97 -3.17 -5.31
CA PHE A 132 -1.57 -3.86 -6.45
C PHE A 132 -1.89 -5.32 -6.11
N GLY A 133 -2.76 -5.93 -6.93
CA GLY A 133 -2.99 -7.37 -6.90
C GLY A 133 -3.68 -7.85 -5.63
N ASN A 134 -4.61 -7.06 -5.07
CA ASN A 134 -5.26 -7.36 -3.79
C ASN A 134 -4.25 -7.45 -2.64
N HIS A 135 -3.48 -6.38 -2.43
CA HIS A 135 -2.52 -6.25 -1.33
C HIS A 135 -1.33 -7.24 -1.39
N THR A 136 -1.05 -7.84 -2.56
CA THR A 136 0.05 -8.80 -2.70
C THR A 136 1.33 -8.19 -3.27
N CYS A 137 1.28 -6.99 -3.82
CA CYS A 137 2.44 -6.29 -4.35
C CYS A 137 2.43 -4.81 -3.94
N GLY A 138 3.50 -4.35 -3.32
CA GLY A 138 3.62 -3.00 -2.78
C GLY A 138 4.93 -2.33 -3.21
N VAL A 139 4.84 -1.04 -3.51
CA VAL A 139 5.99 -0.17 -3.77
C VAL A 139 6.18 0.73 -2.57
N PHE A 140 7.36 0.63 -1.95
CA PHE A 140 7.67 1.33 -0.72
C PHE A 140 8.74 2.39 -0.96
N ALA A 141 8.60 3.55 -0.33
CA ALA A 141 9.73 4.42 -0.03
C ALA A 141 10.25 4.09 1.37
N VAL A 142 11.57 4.08 1.52
CA VAL A 142 12.27 3.78 2.77
C VAL A 142 13.19 4.95 3.08
N TYR A 143 13.00 5.52 4.27
CA TYR A 143 13.73 6.66 4.81
C TYR A 143 14.49 6.22 6.06
N PRO A 144 15.73 5.74 5.94
CA PRO A 144 16.54 5.46 7.11
C PRO A 144 16.80 6.76 7.89
N LEU A 145 16.72 6.71 9.21
CA LEU A 145 16.89 7.91 10.04
C LEU A 145 18.37 8.27 10.28
N THR A 146 19.30 7.37 9.94
CA THR A 146 20.74 7.54 10.15
C THR A 146 21.51 7.94 8.91
N VAL A 147 20.89 7.88 7.72
CA VAL A 147 21.53 8.24 6.45
C VAL A 147 20.60 9.11 5.61
N VAL A 148 21.18 10.05 4.88
CA VAL A 148 20.42 10.91 3.96
C VAL A 148 20.10 10.11 2.69
N GLY A 149 18.83 10.03 2.35
CA GLY A 149 18.38 9.43 1.10
C GLY A 149 16.97 8.86 1.20
N THR A 150 16.39 8.59 0.03
CA THR A 150 15.16 7.80 -0.10
C THR A 150 15.47 6.62 -0.98
N TYR A 151 15.19 5.43 -0.47
CA TYR A 151 15.32 4.20 -1.22
C TYR A 151 13.93 3.68 -1.58
N TYR A 152 13.83 2.96 -2.68
CA TYR A 152 12.59 2.34 -3.10
C TYR A 152 12.72 0.84 -3.02
N GLU A 153 11.68 0.19 -2.51
CA GLU A 153 11.60 -1.27 -2.45
C GLU A 153 10.34 -1.78 -3.15
N LEU A 154 10.51 -2.85 -3.91
CA LEU A 154 9.41 -3.67 -4.41
C LEU A 154 9.25 -4.85 -3.48
N ARG A 155 8.12 -4.92 -2.77
CA ARG A 155 7.80 -6.00 -1.84
C ARG A 155 6.58 -6.76 -2.32
N VAL A 156 6.58 -8.08 -2.12
CA VAL A 156 5.47 -8.95 -2.55
C VAL A 156 5.16 -9.99 -1.49
N LYS A 157 3.88 -10.35 -1.35
CA LYS A 157 3.49 -11.52 -0.58
C LYS A 157 3.94 -12.79 -1.27
N ASN A 158 4.18 -13.84 -0.49
CA ASN A 158 4.62 -15.16 -0.98
C ASN A 158 3.77 -15.68 -2.17
N SER A 159 2.45 -15.44 -2.12
CA SER A 159 1.51 -15.84 -3.18
C SER A 159 1.79 -15.21 -4.56
N SER A 160 2.51 -14.09 -4.63
CA SER A 160 2.81 -13.37 -5.86
C SER A 160 4.31 -13.33 -6.19
N ILE A 161 5.13 -14.08 -5.46
CA ILE A 161 6.59 -14.04 -5.61
C ILE A 161 7.09 -14.49 -6.98
N LYS A 162 6.38 -15.44 -7.62
CA LYS A 162 6.74 -15.99 -8.93
C LYS A 162 6.27 -15.13 -10.10
N SER A 163 5.31 -14.24 -9.88
CA SER A 163 4.71 -13.45 -10.96
C SER A 163 4.22 -12.11 -10.44
N VAL A 164 5.09 -11.10 -10.55
CA VAL A 164 4.75 -9.72 -10.25
C VAL A 164 3.97 -9.11 -11.41
N GLY A 165 2.80 -8.54 -11.13
CA GLY A 165 2.00 -7.87 -12.14
C GLY A 165 2.72 -6.67 -12.79
N PRO A 166 2.51 -6.42 -14.10
CA PRO A 166 3.21 -5.37 -14.83
C PRO A 166 2.95 -3.97 -14.27
N ALA A 167 1.77 -3.71 -13.70
CA ALA A 167 1.43 -2.43 -13.08
C ALA A 167 2.32 -2.13 -11.85
N CYS A 168 2.50 -3.10 -10.96
CA CYS A 168 3.32 -2.94 -9.76
C CYS A 168 4.80 -2.74 -10.10
N MET A 169 5.32 -3.54 -11.04
CA MET A 169 6.68 -3.39 -11.55
C MET A 169 6.87 -2.05 -12.27
N GLY A 170 5.87 -1.59 -13.04
CA GLY A 170 5.86 -0.30 -13.71
C GLY A 170 5.92 0.86 -12.73
N GLU A 171 5.14 0.80 -11.65
CA GLU A 171 5.17 1.82 -10.60
C GLU A 171 6.51 1.83 -9.86
N PHE A 172 7.10 0.67 -9.53
CA PHE A 172 8.45 0.62 -8.96
C PHE A 172 9.48 1.29 -9.86
N ARG A 173 9.48 0.96 -11.16
CA ARG A 173 10.38 1.56 -12.17
C ARG A 173 10.20 3.07 -12.28
N LYS A 174 8.96 3.55 -12.22
CA LYS A 174 8.64 4.98 -12.23
C LYS A 174 9.22 5.69 -11.00
N ARG A 175 9.14 5.08 -9.80
CA ARG A 175 9.64 5.68 -8.55
C ARG A 175 11.15 5.70 -8.47
N MET A 176 11.83 4.64 -8.89
CA MET A 176 13.29 4.61 -8.92
C MET A 176 13.90 5.56 -9.97
N GLY A 177 13.16 5.91 -11.02
CA GLY A 177 13.65 6.76 -12.10
C GLY A 177 14.88 6.14 -12.77
N THR A 178 16.02 6.83 -12.69
CA THR A 178 17.30 6.37 -13.25
C THR A 178 18.23 5.74 -12.22
N ALA A 179 17.80 5.57 -10.97
CA ALA A 179 18.63 4.95 -9.95
C ALA A 179 18.91 3.48 -10.29
N ASP A 180 20.06 2.97 -9.86
CA ASP A 180 20.33 1.53 -9.95
C ASP A 180 19.43 0.75 -8.97
N ASN A 181 19.17 -0.51 -9.28
CA ASN A 181 18.45 -1.42 -8.38
C ASN A 181 19.15 -2.77 -8.27
N LYS A 182 19.12 -3.33 -7.07
CA LYS A 182 19.55 -4.70 -6.80
C LYS A 182 18.35 -5.62 -6.68
N THR A 183 18.47 -6.81 -7.23
CA THR A 183 17.52 -7.91 -6.99
C THR A 183 17.98 -8.67 -5.75
N LEU A 184 17.14 -8.73 -4.71
CA LEU A 184 17.46 -9.41 -3.46
C LEU A 184 16.94 -10.85 -3.43
N TYR A 185 15.84 -11.12 -4.15
CA TYR A 185 15.23 -12.43 -4.19
C TYR A 185 15.80 -13.31 -5.30
N ASN A 186 16.01 -14.58 -4.99
CA ASN A 186 16.21 -15.67 -5.94
C ASN A 186 15.48 -16.92 -5.42
N GLU A 187 15.38 -17.97 -6.24
CA GLU A 187 14.63 -19.19 -5.87
C GLU A 187 15.21 -19.93 -4.66
N THR A 188 16.50 -19.76 -4.35
CA THR A 188 17.15 -20.35 -3.17
C THR A 188 16.74 -19.66 -1.85
N CYS A 189 16.10 -18.50 -1.92
CA CYS A 189 15.55 -17.83 -0.73
C CYS A 189 14.39 -18.61 -0.09
N ILE A 190 13.71 -19.48 -0.85
CA ILE A 190 12.57 -20.27 -0.34
C ILE A 190 13.07 -21.51 0.42
N THR A 191 14.25 -22.04 0.08
CA THR A 191 14.77 -23.30 0.61
C THR A 191 15.45 -23.20 1.98
N ASN A 192 15.61 -21.99 2.54
CA ASN A 192 16.22 -21.76 3.84
C ASN A 192 15.17 -21.51 4.96
N GLN A 193 13.96 -22.04 4.80
CA GLN A 193 12.89 -22.01 5.81
C GLN A 193 12.96 -23.22 6.74
#